data_AF-A0A920LII1-F1
#
_entry.id   AF-A0A920LII1-F1
#
_cell.length_a   1.000
_cell.length_b   1.000
_cell.length_c   1.000
_cell.angle_alpha   90.00
_cell.angle_beta   90.00
_cell.angle_gamma   90.00
#
_symmetry.space_group_name_H-M   'P 1'
#
loop_
_entity.id
_entity.type
_entity.pdbx_description
1 polymer ?
#
loop_
_entity_poly.entity_id
_entity_poly.type
_entity_poly.pdbx_seq_one_letter_code
_entity_poly.pdbx_strand_id
1 'polypeptide(L)' 'MDIDELISIVTLKKLEDNKFEGQNYKTVWGRIFGGQVLSQSLHAAYQTVPENRIAHSMHAYFILPVI' A
#
# COMPACT_ATOMS: atom_id res chain seq x y z
N MET A 1 -5.05 -13.57 -9.53
CA MET A 1 -5.45 -12.65 -8.47
C MET A 1 -6.92 -12.83 -8.19
N ASP A 2 -7.19 -13.55 -7.11
CA ASP A 2 -8.48 -13.52 -6.44
C ASP A 2 -8.47 -12.40 -5.38
N ILE A 3 -9.58 -12.29 -4.64
CA ILE A 3 -9.74 -11.24 -3.63
C ILE A 3 -8.81 -11.42 -2.43
N ASP A 4 -8.53 -12.66 -2.03
CA ASP A 4 -7.70 -12.96 -0.87
C ASP A 4 -6.24 -12.64 -1.15
N GLU A 5 -5.76 -12.97 -2.36
CA GLU A 5 -4.44 -12.59 -2.84
C GLU A 5 -4.29 -11.06 -2.86
N LEU A 6 -5.29 -10.31 -3.32
CA LEU A 6 -5.27 -8.85 -3.30
C LEU A 6 -5.20 -8.28 -1.87
N ILE A 7 -6.02 -8.80 -0.95
CA ILE A 7 -6.01 -8.38 0.46
C ILE A 7 -4.64 -8.64 1.08
N SER A 8 -4.03 -9.80 0.79
CA SER A 8 -2.71 -10.15 1.30
C SER A 8 -1.62 -9.17 0.84
N ILE A 9 -1.72 -8.66 -0.39
CA ILE A 9 -0.77 -7.71 -0.96
C ILE A 9 -0.95 -6.31 -0.35
N VAL A 10 -2.19 -5.86 -0.16
CA VAL A 10 -2.47 -4.53 0.41
C VAL A 10 -2.15 -4.46 1.90
N THR A 11 -2.24 -5.59 2.61
CA THR A 11 -1.94 -5.66 4.05
C THR A 11 -0.44 -5.60 4.28
N LEU A 12 0.00 -4.52 4.93
CA LEU A 12 1.42 -4.28 5.19
C LEU A 12 1.83 -4.91 6.51
N LYS A 13 3.04 -5.49 6.52
CA LYS A 13 3.69 -5.93 7.74
C LYS A 13 4.28 -4.73 8.47
N LYS A 14 3.81 -4.43 9.68
CA LYS A 14 4.41 -3.41 10.54
C LYS A 14 5.76 -3.92 11.08
N LEU A 15 6.82 -3.15 10.87
CA LEU A 15 8.17 -3.45 11.37
C LEU A 15 8.48 -2.62 12.63
N GLU A 16 8.14 -1.32 12.59
CA GLU A 16 8.34 -0.34 13.68
C GLU A 16 7.16 0.66 13.65
N ASP A 17 7.15 1.65 14.55
CA ASP A 17 6.00 2.57 14.71
C ASP A 17 5.55 3.25 13.42
N ASN A 18 6.49 3.65 12.56
CA ASN A 18 6.24 4.32 11.28
C ASN A 18 6.94 3.63 10.10
N LYS A 19 7.22 2.33 10.23
CA LYS A 19 7.95 1.56 9.20
C LYS A 19 7.18 0.29 8.87
N PHE A 20 6.89 0.13 7.58
CA PHE A 20 6.04 -0.93 7.07
C PHE A 20 6.67 -1.57 5.84
N GLU A 21 6.49 -2.87 5.69
CA GLU A 21 6.97 -3.65 4.56
C GLU A 21 5.77 -4.18 3.76
N GLY A 22 5.79 -3.92 2.45
CA GLY A 22 4.78 -4.36 1.51
C GLY A 22 5.32 -5.35 0.50
N GLN A 23 4.41 -6.17 -0.03
CA GLN A 23 4.73 -7.11 -1.12
C GLN A 23 4.21 -6.58 -2.45
N ASN A 24 4.84 -6.99 -3.54
CA ASN A 24 4.44 -6.58 -4.88
C ASN A 24 3.80 -7.73 -5.63
N TYR A 25 2.69 -7.46 -6.29
CA TYR A 25 2.19 -8.39 -7.30
C TYR A 25 3.16 -8.39 -8.49
N LYS A 26 3.70 -9.56 -8.82
CA LYS A 26 4.58 -9.72 -9.98
C LYS A 26 3.74 -9.69 -11.26
N THR A 27 3.69 -8.54 -11.90
CA THR A 27 3.04 -8.40 -13.20
C THR A 27 3.95 -8.91 -14.32
N VAL A 28 3.35 -9.41 -15.39
CA VAL A 28 4.06 -9.92 -16.57
C VAL A 28 4.86 -8.84 -17.31
N TRP A 29 4.49 -7.57 -17.13
CA TRP A 29 5.10 -6.40 -17.75
C TRP A 29 6.12 -5.68 -16.84
N GLY A 30 6.46 -6.26 -15.68
CA GLY A 30 7.56 -5.79 -14.83
C GLY A 30 7.36 -4.40 -14.23
N ARG A 31 6.10 -4.00 -14.02
CA ARG A 31 5.74 -2.73 -13.38
C ARG A 31 4.67 -2.95 -12.35
N ILE A 32 4.78 -2.24 -11.23
CA ILE A 32 3.77 -2.28 -10.17
C ILE A 32 2.63 -1.34 -10.52
N PHE A 33 1.41 -1.79 -10.26
CA PHE A 33 0.22 -0.96 -10.44
C PHE A 33 0.22 0.17 -9.41
N GLY A 34 0.09 1.42 -9.86
CA GLY A 34 0.12 2.59 -8.96
C GLY A 34 -0.92 2.53 -7.85
N GLY A 35 -2.10 1.96 -8.12
CA GLY A 35 -3.13 1.76 -7.09
C GLY A 35 -2.69 0.83 -5.96
N GLN A 36 -1.82 -0.15 -6.22
CA GLN A 36 -1.25 -1.01 -5.18
C GLN A 36 -0.40 -0.19 -4.21
N VAL A 37 0.51 0.64 -4.75
CA VAL A 37 1.40 1.50 -3.96
C VAL A 37 0.59 2.49 -3.11
N LEU A 38 -0.46 3.08 -3.68
CA LEU A 38 -1.33 4.01 -2.97
C LEU A 38 -2.14 3.31 -1.89
N SER A 39 -2.68 2.12 -2.17
CA SER A 39 -3.44 1.33 -1.20
C SER A 39 -2.59 0.92 -0.01
N GLN A 40 -1.36 0.45 -0.27
CA GLN A 40 -0.37 0.12 0.76
C GLN A 40 0.00 1.37 1.57
N SER A 41 0.31 2.48 0.90
CA SER A 41 0.66 3.75 1.57
C SER A 41 -0.46 4.24 2.49
N LEU A 42 -1.71 4.15 2.04
CA LEU A 42 -2.87 4.51 2.86
C LEU A 42 -3.06 3.54 4.03
N HIS A 43 -2.88 2.23 3.81
CA HIS A 43 -2.94 1.24 4.88
C HIS A 43 -1.87 1.46 5.96
N ALA A 44 -0.65 1.84 5.59
CA ALA A 44 0.38 2.27 6.55
C ALA A 44 -0.08 3.50 7.35
N ALA A 45 -0.63 4.52 6.68
CA ALA A 45 -1.11 5.73 7.35
C ALA A 45 -2.24 5.46 8.35
N TYR A 46 -3.14 4.52 8.06
CA TYR A 46 -4.18 4.10 9.00
C TYR A 46 -3.62 3.43 10.27
N GLN A 47 -2.47 2.78 10.19
CA GLN A 47 -1.83 2.14 11.35
C GLN A 47 -1.08 3.13 12.28
N THR A 48 -1.05 4.41 11.95
CA THR A 48 -0.36 5.47 12.72
C THR A 48 -1.33 6.50 13.31
N VAL A 49 -2.63 6.34 13.10
CA VAL A 49 -3.67 7.23 13.60
C VAL A 49 -4.70 6.46 14.44
N PRO A 50 -5.45 7.13 15.33
CA PRO A 50 -6.57 6.50 16.03
C PRO A 50 -7.64 5.95 15.07
N GLU A 51 -8.29 4.85 15.44
CA GLU A 51 -9.24 4.12 14.60
C GLU A 51 -10.46 4.95 14.15
N ASN A 52 -10.81 6.01 14.89
CA ASN A 52 -11.91 6.90 14.54
C ASN A 52 -11.55 7.97 13.49
N ARG A 53 -10.33 7.95 12.95
CA ARG A 53 -9.87 8.89 11.91
C ARG A 53 -10.04 8.24 10.53
N ILE A 54 -11.02 8.73 9.78
CA ILE A 54 -11.27 8.28 8.40
C ILE A 54 -10.57 9.24 7.42
N ALA A 55 -9.80 8.68 6.48
CA ALA A 55 -9.15 9.46 5.44
C ALA A 55 -10.20 10.10 4.51
N HIS A 56 -10.11 11.41 4.32
CA HIS A 56 -11.02 12.18 3.47
C HIS A 56 -10.40 12.55 2.12
N SER A 57 -9.08 12.55 2.02
CA SER A 57 -8.34 12.86 0.79
C SER A 57 -6.93 12.28 0.88
N MET A 58 -6.32 12.00 -0.27
CA MET A 58 -4.93 11.60 -0.39
C MET A 58 -4.33 12.27 -1.63
N HIS A 59 -3.14 12.85 -1.47
CA HIS A 59 -2.35 13.41 -2.57
C HIS A 59 -1.04 12.62 -2.64
N ALA A 60 -0.67 12.22 -3.85
CA ALA A 60 0.54 11.43 -4.06
C ALA A 60 1.18 11.78 -5.40
N TYR A 61 2.50 11.64 -5.46
CA TYR A 61 3.29 11.80 -6.67
C TYR A 61 4.15 10.55 -6.85
N PHE A 62 4.15 10.01 -8.07
CA PHE A 62 5.10 8.98 -8.46
C PHE A 62 6.34 9.66 -9.05
N ILE A 63 7.44 9.66 -8.27
CA ILE A 63 8.68 10.33 -8.66
C ILE A 63 9.55 9.44 -9.55
N LEU A 64 9.50 8.13 -9.33
CA LEU A 64 10.25 7.13 -10.09
C LEU A 64 9.31 6.00 -10.55
N PRO A 65 9.68 5.29 -11.64
CA PRO A 65 9.00 4.07 -12.03
C PRO A 65 9.02 3.06 -10.88
N VAL A 66 7.85 2.51 -10.57
CA VAL A 66 7.72 1.44 -9.58
C VAL A 66 7.89 0.11 -10.33
N ILE A 67 9.10 -0.44 -10.25
CA ILE A 67 9.55 -1.67 -10.90
C ILE A 67 9.40 -2.87 -9.96
#